data_AF-A0A920Q6S1-F1
#
_entry.id   AF-A0A920Q6S1-F1
#
_cell.length_a   1.000
_cell.length_b   1.000
_cell.length_c   1.000
_cell.angle_alpha   90.00
_cell.angle_beta   90.00
_cell.angle_gamma   90.00
#
_symmetry.space_group_name_H-M   'P 1'
#
loop_
_entity.id
_entity.type
_entity.pdbx_description
1 polymer ?
#
loop_
_entity_poly.entity_id
_entity_poly.type
_entity_poly.pdbx_seq_one_letter_code
_entity_poly.pdbx_strand_id
1 'polypeptide(L)' 'MTLLVVGAAGQLGREMVRVASASHLVVGLSRDDLDVTDPAAVRIAMEGPPGHQWSSTARRGPT' A
#
# COMPACT_ATOMS: atom_id res chain seq x y z
N MET A 1 -1.61 1.75 -14.12
CA MET A 1 -0.41 1.97 -13.27
C MET A 1 -0.67 1.34 -11.91
N THR A 2 0.36 0.74 -11.32
CA THR A 2 0.31 0.26 -9.93
C THR A 2 1.00 1.28 -9.04
N LEU A 3 0.33 1.69 -7.96
CA LEU A 3 0.83 2.67 -7.01
C LEU A 3 1.04 2.02 -5.65
N LEU A 4 2.21 2.26 -5.05
CA LEU A 4 2.49 1.94 -3.66
C LEU A 4 2.42 3.23 -2.83
N VAL A 5 1.60 3.23 -1.79
CA VAL A 5 1.46 4.35 -0.86
C VAL A 5 1.97 3.90 0.50
N VAL A 6 3.09 4.46 0.96
CA VAL A 6 3.62 4.21 2.30
C VAL A 6 3.11 5.27 3.27
N GLY A 7 2.91 4.91 4.53
CA GLY A 7 2.21 5.76 5.49
C GLY A 7 0.70 5.83 5.23
N ALA A 8 0.12 4.76 4.66
CA ALA A 8 -1.29 4.70 4.25
C ALA A 8 -2.29 4.91 5.41
N ALA A 9 -1.86 4.72 6.66
CA ALA A 9 -2.66 5.00 7.84
C ALA A 9 -2.70 6.50 8.24
N GLY A 10 -1.85 7.34 7.66
CA GLY A 10 -1.83 8.80 7.88
C GLY A 10 -2.95 9.53 7.14
N GLN A 11 -3.17 10.81 7.47
CA GLN A 11 -4.25 11.62 6.85
C GLN A 11 -4.13 11.68 5.31
N LEU A 12 -2.94 12.01 4.80
CA LEU A 12 -2.69 12.05 3.36
C LEU A 12 -2.73 10.65 2.74
N GLY A 13 -2.13 9.65 3.40
CA GLY A 13 -2.09 8.27 2.91
C GLY A 13 -3.50 7.71 2.68
N ARG A 14 -4.42 7.94 3.63
CA ARG A 14 -5.83 7.54 3.50
C ARG A 14 -6.54 8.21 2.34
N GLU A 15 -6.33 9.50 2.14
CA GLU A 15 -6.92 10.23 1.00
C GLU A 15 -6.33 9.74 -0.33
N MET A 16 -5.02 9.49 -0.39
CA MET A 16 -4.37 8.99 -1.59
C MET A 16 -4.84 7.61 -1.99
N VAL A 17 -4.97 6.70 -1.03
CA VAL A 17 -5.58 5.39 -1.30
C VAL A 17 -7.02 5.55 -1.80
N ARG A 18 -7.83 6.39 -1.16
CA ARG A 18 -9.22 6.63 -1.57
C ARG A 18 -9.33 7.18 -3.00
N VAL A 19 -8.61 8.26 -3.32
CA VAL A 19 -8.74 8.94 -4.62
C VAL A 19 -8.08 8.15 -5.73
N ALA A 20 -6.85 7.65 -5.53
CA ALA A 20 -6.11 7.00 -6.60
C ALA A 20 -6.66 5.61 -6.95
N SER A 21 -7.33 4.93 -6.00
CA SER A 21 -8.00 3.65 -6.27
C SER A 21 -9.17 3.76 -7.25
N ALA A 22 -9.64 4.97 -7.56
CA ALA A 22 -10.66 5.18 -8.58
C ALA A 22 -10.17 4.83 -10.00
N SER A 23 -8.85 4.86 -10.24
CA SER A 23 -8.27 4.68 -11.58
C SER A 23 -7.00 3.84 -11.61
N HIS A 24 -6.45 3.47 -10.46
CA HIS A 24 -5.19 2.72 -10.35
C HIS A 24 -5.32 1.55 -9.38
N LEU A 25 -4.44 0.54 -9.56
CA LEU A 25 -4.23 -0.47 -8.54
C LEU A 25 -3.36 0.15 -7.45
N VAL A 26 -3.90 0.33 -6.25
CA VAL A 26 -3.19 0.96 -5.14
C VAL A 26 -2.96 -0.06 -4.02
N VAL A 27 -1.72 -0.16 -3.55
CA VAL A 27 -1.36 -0.86 -2.32
C VAL A 27 -0.95 0.17 -1.28
N GLY A 28 -1.68 0.20 -0.17
CA GLY A 28 -1.36 1.05 0.98
C GLY A 28 -0.64 0.25 2.05
N LEU A 29 0.56 0.68 2.44
CA LEU A 29 1.32 0.14 3.57
C LEU A 29 1.36 1.17 4.69
N SER A 30 0.98 0.77 5.89
CA SER A 30 1.19 1.53 7.12
C SER A 30 2.62 1.32 7.65
N ARG A 31 2.97 1.97 8.77
CA ARG A 31 4.26 1.75 9.44
C ARG A 31 4.40 0.31 9.94
N ASP A 32 3.30 -0.30 10.36
CA ASP A 32 3.31 -1.68 10.87
C ASP A 32 3.46 -2.70 9.73
N ASP A 33 3.14 -2.30 8.49
CA ASP A 33 3.32 -3.12 7.29
C ASP A 33 4.71 -2.95 6.65
N LEU A 34 5.27 -1.74 6.72
CA LEU A 34 6.61 -1.42 6.20
C LEU A 34 7.24 -0.29 6.99
N ASP A 35 8.34 -0.60 7.68
CA ASP A 35 9.25 0.41 8.20
C ASP A 35 10.19 0.90 7.08
N VAL A 36 9.96 2.12 6.60
CA VAL A 36 10.78 2.74 5.55
C VAL A 36 12.21 3.02 5.98
N THR A 37 12.51 2.98 7.28
CA THR A 37 13.87 3.17 7.80
C THR A 37 14.72 1.90 7.75
N ASP A 38 14.11 0.74 7.46
CA ASP A 38 14.79 -0.52 7.17
C ASP A 38 14.99 -0.71 5.65
N PRO A 39 16.22 -0.55 5.13
CA PRO A 39 16.49 -0.70 3.70
C PRO A 39 16.23 -2.12 3.18
N ALA A 40 16.35 -3.15 4.02
CA ALA A 40 16.10 -4.53 3.62
C ALA A 40 14.61 -4.77 3.44
N ALA A 41 13.78 -4.28 4.37
CA ALA A 41 12.33 -4.35 4.28
C ALA A 41 11.80 -3.61 3.03
N VAL A 42 12.35 -2.42 2.73
CA VAL A 42 11.99 -1.65 1.52
C VAL A 42 12.32 -2.44 0.25
N ARG A 43 13.49 -3.07 0.19
CA ARG A 43 13.88 -3.86 -0.99
C ARG A 43 12.95 -5.04 -1.22
N ILE A 44 12.61 -5.78 -0.17
CA ILE A 44 11.65 -6.90 -0.25
C ILE A 44 10.27 -6.40 -0.72
N ALA A 45 9.81 -5.25 -0.20
CA ALA A 45 8.54 -4.67 -0.61
C ALA A 45 8.52 -4.20 -2.07
N MET A 46 9.65 -3.71 -2.61
CA MET A 46 9.76 -3.27 -4.01
C MET A 46 9.87 -4.43 -5.00
N GLU A 47 10.53 -5.52 -4.61
CA GLU A 47 10.69 -6.72 -5.44
C GLU A 47 9.35 -7.48 -5.63
N GLY A 48 8.38 -7.25 -4.72
CA GLY A 48 7.08 -7.90 -4.72
C GLY A 48 7.16 -9.39 -4.38
N PRO A 49 6.05 -10.03 -3.96
CA PRO A 49 6.05 -11.48 -3.82
C PRO A 49 6.25 -12.15 -5.21
N PRO A 50 7.07 -13.21 -5.30
CA PRO A 50 7.25 -13.95 -6.55
C PRO A 50 5.93 -14.63 -6.93
N GLY A 51 5.25 -14.07 -7.94
CA GLY A 51 3.99 -14.59 -8.47
C GLY A 51 2.75 -14.22 -7.65
N HIS A 52 1.79 -13.60 -8.33
CA HIS A 52 0.39 -13.37 -7.92
C HIS A 52 0.04 -12.17 -7.01
N GLN A 53 -0.61 -11.22 -7.68
CA GLN A 53 -1.84 -10.56 -7.26
C GLN A 53 -1.76 -9.72 -5.97
N TRP A 54 -1.40 -8.45 -6.16
CA TRP A 54 -1.86 -7.36 -5.28
C TRP A 54 -3.38 -7.28 -5.42
N SER A 55 -4.09 -8.19 -4.76
CA SER A 55 -5.55 -8.27 -4.79
C SER A 55 -6.11 -7.14 -3.93
N SER A 56 -7.12 -6.46 -4.45
CA SER A 56 -7.79 -5.26 -3.92
C SER A 56 -8.59 -5.51 -2.62
N THR A 57 -8.05 -6.31 -1.71
CA THR A 57 -8.74 -6.82 -0.51
C THR A 57 -8.71 -5.84 0.66
N ALA A 58 -8.29 -4.60 0.47
CA ALA A 58 -8.54 -3.51 1.41
C ALA A 58 -10.01 -3.05 1.32
N ARG A 59 -10.96 -3.96 1.58
CA ARG A 59 -12.39 -3.63 1.70
C ARG A 59 -12.85 -3.82 3.14
N ARG A 60 -13.33 -2.70 3.69
CA ARG A 60 -14.25 -2.49 4.83
C ARG A 60 -13.64 -2.44 6.24
N GLY A 61 -13.33 -1.22 6.68
CA GLY A 61 -13.59 -0.83 8.07
C GLY A 61 -15.11 -0.69 8.30
N PRO A 62 -15.62 -0.93 9.53
CA PRO A 62 -17.05 -1.00 9.80
C PRO A 62 -17.71 0.38 9.71
N THR A 63 -18.97 0.36 9.25
CA THR A 63 -19.93 1.48 9.20
C THR A 63 -20.21 2.07 10.56
#